data_AF-L1NEZ4-F1
#
_entry.id   AF-L1NEZ4-F1
#
_cell.length_a   1.000
_cell.length_b   1.000
_cell.length_c   1.000
_cell.angle_alpha   90.00
_cell.angle_beta   90.00
_cell.angle_gamma   90.00
#
_symmetry.space_group_name_H-M   'P 1'
#
loop_
_entity.id
_entity.type
_entity.pdbx_description
1 polymer ?
#
loop_
_entity_poly.entity_id
_entity_poly.type
_entity_poly.pdbx_seq_one_letter_code
_entity_poly.pdbx_strand_id
1 'polypeptide(L)'
;MLTKEQKAYILSRLESVLKPLGYKQRRRGGLRFYRSSDEHLDFFLMFFLRITDIRVTGVYRGIREIEAIMARLYDDNYPKIGWIRDFGDIPFSIDDRSLRYISTSPLLNTQEEIDSFCDWYIGYLLGDGMRFLNHYSYLPNILKRMDELEAQGLTWQHPKVGILSGSLDAELRGLIISKLCNDPHLEQKVAKIDQLFHEDESDKPWWPYLDRLKEILPTIEPKYNI
;
A
#
# COMPACT_ATOMS: atom_id res chain seq x y z
N MET A 1 -14.41 -14.31 21.35
CA MET A 1 -12.95 -14.28 21.55
C MET A 1 -12.39 -15.65 21.26
N LEU A 2 -11.70 -15.78 20.12
CA LEU A 2 -11.07 -17.02 19.68
C LEU A 2 -10.11 -17.60 20.72
N THR A 3 -10.20 -18.92 20.92
CA THR A 3 -9.26 -19.68 21.75
C THR A 3 -7.87 -19.73 21.11
N LYS A 4 -6.88 -20.20 21.87
CA LYS A 4 -5.52 -20.38 21.37
C LYS A 4 -5.48 -21.39 20.22
N GLU A 5 -6.26 -22.46 20.34
CA GLU A 5 -6.38 -23.55 19.37
C GLU A 5 -7.01 -23.04 18.07
N GLN A 6 -8.08 -22.26 18.16
CA GLN A 6 -8.73 -21.66 16.99
C GLN A 6 -7.80 -20.68 16.25
N LYS A 7 -7.05 -19.85 16.99
CA LYS A 7 -6.05 -18.95 16.38
C LYS A 7 -4.95 -19.75 15.67
N ALA A 8 -4.46 -20.83 16.30
CA ALA A 8 -3.45 -21.70 15.70
C ALA A 8 -3.98 -22.40 14.43
N TYR A 9 -5.25 -22.81 14.42
CA TYR A 9 -5.90 -23.41 13.27
C TYR A 9 -6.05 -22.43 12.09
N ILE A 10 -6.52 -21.20 12.34
CA ILE A 10 -6.59 -20.16 11.30
C ILE A 10 -5.20 -19.90 10.70
N LEU A 11 -4.18 -19.80 11.56
CA LEU A 11 -2.81 -19.60 11.12
C LEU A 11 -2.30 -20.77 10.27
N SER A 12 -2.57 -22.02 10.66
CA SER A 12 -2.11 -23.18 9.89
C SER A 12 -2.76 -23.27 8.51
N ARG A 13 -4.05 -22.90 8.40
CA ARG A 13 -4.79 -22.80 7.12
C ARG A 13 -4.18 -21.76 6.19
N LEU A 14 -3.83 -20.58 6.71
CA LEU A 14 -3.17 -19.54 5.90
C LEU A 14 -1.75 -19.95 5.52
N GLU A 15 -0.96 -20.44 6.48
CA GLU A 15 0.44 -20.83 6.25
C GLU A 15 0.59 -21.95 5.22
N SER A 16 -0.33 -22.91 5.17
CA SER A 16 -0.27 -24.02 4.20
C SER A 16 -0.34 -23.55 2.76
N VAL A 17 -1.03 -22.43 2.50
CA VAL A 17 -1.14 -21.79 1.19
C VAL A 17 0.00 -20.80 0.95
N LEU A 18 0.35 -20.01 1.96
CA LEU A 18 1.24 -18.87 1.83
C LEU A 18 2.73 -19.25 1.79
N LYS A 19 3.14 -20.27 2.55
CA LYS A 19 4.54 -20.71 2.59
C LYS A 19 5.05 -21.16 1.21
N PRO A 20 4.32 -22.01 0.45
CA PRO A 20 4.70 -22.36 -0.93
C PRO A 20 4.85 -21.16 -1.87
N LEU A 21 4.09 -20.08 -1.63
CA LEU A 21 4.16 -18.84 -2.41
C LEU A 21 5.32 -17.91 -1.99
N GLY A 22 6.15 -18.33 -1.03
CA GLY A 22 7.31 -17.59 -0.56
C GLY A 22 7.02 -16.55 0.53
N TYR A 23 5.81 -16.54 1.09
CA TYR A 23 5.49 -15.64 2.19
C TYR A 23 6.13 -16.10 3.51
N LYS A 24 6.66 -15.13 4.24
CA LYS A 24 7.19 -15.25 5.60
C LYS A 24 6.26 -14.50 6.56
N GLN A 25 6.37 -14.81 7.84
CA GLN A 25 5.56 -14.18 8.89
C GLN A 25 6.44 -13.41 9.88
N ARG A 26 5.99 -12.24 10.30
CA ARG A 26 6.60 -11.46 11.39
C ARG A 26 5.52 -10.85 12.29
N ARG A 27 5.80 -10.73 13.58
CA ARG A 27 4.95 -10.00 14.53
C ARG A 27 5.48 -8.59 14.72
N ARG A 28 4.72 -7.58 14.30
CA ARG A 28 5.01 -6.14 14.53
C ARG A 28 3.73 -5.34 14.32
N GLY A 29 3.11 -4.87 15.40
CA GLY A 29 1.82 -4.17 15.33
C GLY A 29 0.73 -5.01 14.67
N GLY A 30 0.68 -6.33 14.95
CA GLY A 30 -0.14 -7.32 14.24
C GLY A 30 0.69 -8.48 13.70
N LEU A 31 0.05 -9.43 13.03
CA LEU A 31 0.69 -10.46 12.23
C LEU A 31 0.82 -9.97 10.80
N ARG A 32 2.07 -9.81 10.35
CA ARG A 32 2.39 -9.47 8.97
C ARG A 32 2.80 -10.73 8.23
N PHE A 33 2.15 -10.98 7.10
CA PHE A 33 2.60 -11.93 6.10
C PHE A 33 3.22 -11.15 4.96
N TYR A 34 4.45 -11.46 4.59
CA TYR A 34 5.19 -10.70 3.59
C TYR A 34 6.02 -11.58 2.67
N ARG A 35 6.19 -11.13 1.43
CA ARG A 35 7.04 -11.73 0.41
C ARG A 35 7.89 -10.64 -0.20
N SER A 36 9.21 -10.82 -0.19
CA SER A 36 10.16 -9.85 -0.72
C SER A 36 10.87 -10.40 -1.94
N SER A 37 11.02 -9.58 -2.97
CA SER A 37 11.90 -9.77 -4.12
C SER A 37 12.85 -8.57 -4.24
N ASP A 38 13.68 -8.55 -5.28
CA ASP A 38 14.56 -7.42 -5.60
C ASP A 38 13.83 -6.20 -6.17
N GLU A 39 12.57 -6.38 -6.58
CA GLU A 39 11.75 -5.31 -7.16
C GLU A 39 10.67 -4.80 -6.18
N HIS A 40 10.12 -5.68 -5.35
CA HIS A 40 8.97 -5.35 -4.52
C HIS A 40 8.97 -6.05 -3.16
N LEU A 41 8.18 -5.48 -2.25
CA LEU A 41 7.78 -6.08 -0.97
C LEU A 41 6.26 -6.16 -0.94
N ASP A 42 5.71 -7.36 -1.07
CA ASP A 42 4.28 -7.63 -0.93
C ASP A 42 3.98 -7.99 0.52
N PHE A 43 2.88 -7.48 1.09
CA PHE A 43 2.43 -7.94 2.41
C PHE A 43 0.95 -7.70 2.65
N PHE A 44 0.42 -8.30 3.70
CA PHE A 44 -0.87 -7.97 4.29
C PHE A 44 -0.81 -8.17 5.81
N LEU A 45 -1.80 -7.63 6.51
CA LEU A 45 -1.87 -7.64 7.96
C LEU A 45 -3.09 -8.41 8.45
N MET A 46 -2.88 -9.15 9.53
CA MET A 46 -3.92 -9.83 10.28
C MET A 46 -3.76 -9.51 11.77
N PHE A 47 -4.88 -9.26 12.44
CA PHE A 47 -4.92 -8.92 13.85
C PHE A 47 -5.90 -9.83 14.55
N PHE A 48 -5.49 -10.44 15.66
CA PHE A 48 -6.44 -11.03 16.60
C PHE A 48 -6.84 -9.94 17.58
N LEU A 49 -8.13 -9.60 17.61
CA LEU A 49 -8.65 -8.47 18.35
C LEU A 49 -9.35 -8.92 19.64
N ARG A 50 -9.66 -7.94 20.50
CA ARG A 50 -10.39 -8.18 21.76
C ARG A 50 -11.89 -8.01 21.60
N ILE A 51 -12.30 -7.06 20.76
CA ILE A 51 -13.72 -6.68 20.54
C ILE A 51 -14.34 -7.55 19.44
N THR A 52 -13.63 -7.65 18.32
CA THR A 52 -13.88 -8.66 17.28
C THR A 52 -12.86 -9.79 17.42
N ASP A 53 -13.07 -10.90 16.73
CA ASP A 53 -12.15 -12.03 16.83
C ASP A 53 -10.89 -11.84 15.98
N ILE A 54 -11.07 -11.31 14.78
CA ILE A 54 -10.00 -11.07 13.82
C ILE A 54 -10.21 -9.72 13.12
N ARG A 55 -9.17 -9.19 12.49
CA ARG A 55 -9.23 -8.17 11.44
C ARG A 55 -8.18 -8.50 10.39
N VAL A 56 -8.54 -8.42 9.11
CA VAL A 56 -7.61 -8.57 7.98
C VAL A 56 -7.61 -7.34 7.09
N THR A 57 -6.58 -7.19 6.27
CA THR A 57 -6.43 -6.12 5.28
C THR A 57 -6.41 -6.67 3.87
N GLY A 58 -6.56 -5.80 2.87
CA GLY A 58 -6.11 -6.12 1.51
C GLY A 58 -4.60 -6.27 1.42
N VAL A 59 -4.13 -6.59 0.22
CA VAL A 59 -2.69 -6.67 -0.09
C VAL A 59 -2.08 -5.27 -0.27
N TYR A 60 -0.84 -5.13 0.17
CA TYR A 60 0.00 -3.94 0.00
C TYR A 60 1.24 -4.33 -0.81
N ARG A 61 1.79 -3.35 -1.53
CA ARG A 61 3.10 -3.47 -2.18
C ARG A 61 3.95 -2.21 -1.99
N GLY A 62 5.16 -2.38 -1.51
CA GLY A 62 6.25 -1.42 -1.65
C GLY A 62 7.03 -1.69 -2.93
N ILE A 63 7.14 -0.70 -3.81
CA ILE A 63 7.88 -0.78 -5.08
C ILE A 63 9.26 -0.16 -4.85
N ARG A 64 10.31 -0.99 -4.89
CA ARG A 64 11.66 -0.57 -4.45
C ARG A 64 12.19 0.63 -5.21
N GLU A 65 11.92 0.69 -6.50
CA GLU A 65 12.32 1.82 -7.34
C GLU A 65 11.72 3.16 -6.89
N ILE A 66 10.40 3.17 -6.61
CA ILE A 66 9.70 4.36 -6.13
C ILE A 66 10.20 4.72 -4.73
N GLU A 67 10.27 3.74 -3.84
CA GLU A 67 10.63 3.98 -2.44
C GLU A 67 12.11 4.35 -2.26
N ALA A 68 13.00 3.92 -3.15
CA ALA A 68 14.40 4.37 -3.17
C ALA A 68 14.50 5.87 -3.50
N ILE A 69 13.63 6.38 -4.36
CA ILE A 69 13.56 7.81 -4.67
C ILE A 69 12.92 8.56 -3.51
N MET A 70 11.82 8.04 -2.94
CA MET A 70 11.21 8.61 -1.73
C MET A 70 12.20 8.70 -0.57
N ALA A 71 13.09 7.72 -0.42
CA ALA A 71 14.11 7.73 0.61
C ALA A 71 15.08 8.92 0.54
N ARG A 72 15.27 9.52 -0.65
CA ARG A 72 16.07 10.75 -0.83
C ARG A 72 15.40 11.98 -0.20
N LEU A 73 14.09 11.91 0.08
CA LEU A 73 13.34 12.99 0.72
C LEU A 73 13.45 12.96 2.24
N TYR A 74 13.72 11.79 2.82
CA TYR A 74 13.60 11.57 4.26
C TYR A 74 14.72 12.26 5.03
N ASP A 75 14.33 13.00 6.06
CA ASP A 75 15.20 13.48 7.13
C ASP A 75 14.48 13.31 8.48
N ASP A 76 15.12 13.73 9.57
CA ASP A 76 14.57 13.60 10.93
C ASP A 76 13.26 14.37 11.15
N ASN A 77 12.94 15.33 10.30
CA ASN A 77 11.71 16.13 10.39
C ASN A 77 10.62 15.63 9.45
N TYR A 78 10.86 14.57 8.66
CA TYR A 78 9.86 14.08 7.72
C TYR A 78 8.61 13.62 8.48
N PRO A 79 7.38 14.08 8.14
CA PRO A 79 6.19 13.91 8.97
C PRO A 79 5.83 12.47 9.36
N LYS A 80 6.38 11.47 8.64
CA LYS A 80 6.19 10.05 8.91
C LYS A 80 7.48 9.28 9.22
N ILE A 81 8.59 9.96 9.51
CA ILE A 81 9.90 9.32 9.66
C ILE A 81 9.91 8.28 10.78
N GLY A 82 9.27 8.58 11.91
CA GLY A 82 9.12 7.66 13.03
C GLY A 82 8.42 6.37 12.59
N TRP A 83 7.31 6.50 11.85
CA TRP A 83 6.57 5.36 11.33
C TRP A 83 7.37 4.53 10.32
N ILE A 84 8.16 5.17 9.44
CA ILE A 84 9.03 4.48 8.47
C ILE A 84 10.13 3.68 9.20
N ARG A 85 10.81 4.31 10.17
CA ARG A 85 11.82 3.65 11.02
C ARG A 85 11.21 2.50 11.81
N ASP A 86 10.01 2.72 12.34
CA ASP A 86 9.21 1.73 13.05
C ASP A 86 8.59 0.66 12.16
N PHE A 87 8.63 0.80 10.83
CA PHE A 87 8.26 -0.30 9.94
C PHE A 87 9.46 -1.20 9.68
N GLY A 88 10.67 -0.63 9.61
CA GLY A 88 11.95 -1.32 9.42
C GLY A 88 12.02 -2.14 8.14
N ASP A 89 11.14 -1.83 7.19
CA ASP A 89 10.98 -2.43 5.87
C ASP A 89 10.71 -1.26 4.89
N ILE A 90 10.65 -1.57 3.60
CA ILE A 90 10.28 -0.60 2.56
C ILE A 90 8.83 -0.09 2.82
N PRO A 91 8.58 1.24 2.80
CA PRO A 91 7.23 1.77 2.88
C PRO A 91 6.37 1.26 1.71
N PHE A 92 5.05 1.26 1.87
CA PHE A 92 4.17 0.76 0.82
C PHE A 92 3.80 1.87 -0.17
N SER A 93 3.88 1.55 -1.46
CA SER A 93 3.59 2.45 -2.57
C SER A 93 2.12 2.34 -2.99
N ILE A 94 1.59 1.12 -3.02
CA ILE A 94 0.20 0.83 -3.40
C ILE A 94 -0.49 -0.17 -2.47
N ASP A 95 -1.82 -0.11 -2.42
CA ASP A 95 -2.65 -1.00 -1.62
C ASP A 95 -4.01 -1.29 -2.26
N ASP A 96 -4.46 -2.54 -2.15
CA ASP A 96 -5.81 -2.92 -2.53
C ASP A 96 -6.80 -2.56 -1.42
N ARG A 97 -7.78 -1.74 -1.80
CA ARG A 97 -8.79 -1.17 -0.91
C ARG A 97 -10.13 -1.87 -0.97
N SER A 98 -10.26 -2.91 -1.80
CA SER A 98 -11.47 -3.72 -1.95
C SER A 98 -12.01 -4.23 -0.61
N LEU A 99 -11.12 -4.54 0.34
CA LEU A 99 -11.51 -5.02 1.66
C LEU A 99 -11.80 -3.93 2.70
N ARG A 100 -11.62 -2.64 2.40
CA ARG A 100 -11.79 -1.56 3.41
C ARG A 100 -13.24 -1.34 3.84
N TYR A 101 -14.20 -1.69 2.99
CA TYR A 101 -15.63 -1.40 3.18
C TYR A 101 -16.51 -2.64 3.33
N ILE A 102 -15.88 -3.80 3.48
CA ILE A 102 -16.57 -5.05 3.81
C ILE A 102 -16.17 -5.49 5.21
N SER A 103 -16.99 -6.34 5.84
CA SER A 103 -16.70 -6.84 7.18
C SER A 103 -15.47 -7.74 7.16
N THR A 104 -14.30 -7.17 7.47
CA THR A 104 -13.05 -7.91 7.66
C THR A 104 -12.81 -8.29 9.11
N SER A 105 -13.77 -8.00 9.98
CA SER A 105 -13.65 -8.19 11.43
C SER A 105 -14.81 -8.99 12.04
N PRO A 106 -15.03 -10.23 11.59
CA PRO A 106 -16.13 -11.07 12.08
C PRO A 106 -15.96 -11.47 13.55
N LEU A 107 -17.08 -11.84 14.15
CA LEU A 107 -17.11 -12.72 15.33
C LEU A 107 -17.24 -14.15 14.84
N LEU A 108 -16.40 -15.03 15.36
CA LEU A 108 -16.24 -16.41 14.91
C LEU A 108 -16.47 -17.32 16.12
N ASN A 109 -17.68 -17.87 16.23
CA ASN A 109 -18.11 -18.67 17.38
C ASN A 109 -18.03 -20.17 17.11
N THR A 110 -18.17 -20.56 15.85
CA THR A 110 -18.21 -21.96 15.41
C THR A 110 -17.04 -22.32 14.50
N GLN A 111 -16.77 -23.61 14.37
CA GLN A 111 -15.75 -24.11 13.46
C GLN A 111 -16.10 -23.80 11.99
N GLU A 112 -17.38 -23.88 11.62
CA GLU A 112 -17.87 -23.56 10.27
C GLU A 112 -17.65 -22.09 9.90
N GLU A 113 -17.87 -21.16 10.83
CA GLU A 113 -17.57 -19.74 10.62
C GLU A 113 -16.06 -19.50 10.44
N ILE A 114 -15.23 -20.19 11.22
CA ILE A 114 -13.77 -20.13 11.08
C ILE A 114 -13.32 -20.65 9.71
N ASP A 115 -13.87 -21.77 9.27
CA ASP A 115 -13.55 -22.37 7.97
C ASP A 115 -13.99 -21.46 6.82
N SER A 116 -15.22 -20.95 6.88
CA SER A 116 -15.77 -20.01 5.90
C SER A 116 -14.94 -18.72 5.81
N PHE A 117 -14.50 -18.19 6.96
CA PHE A 117 -13.60 -17.05 7.00
C PHE A 117 -12.26 -17.35 6.32
N CYS A 118 -11.65 -18.51 6.63
CA CYS A 118 -10.38 -18.91 6.03
C CYS A 118 -10.51 -19.05 4.51
N ASP A 119 -11.55 -19.73 4.02
CA ASP A 119 -11.77 -19.95 2.59
C ASP A 119 -12.04 -18.63 1.85
N TRP A 120 -12.85 -17.74 2.43
CA TRP A 120 -13.07 -16.41 1.88
C TRP A 120 -11.76 -15.61 1.76
N TYR A 121 -10.97 -15.54 2.84
CA TYR A 121 -9.77 -14.72 2.84
C TYR A 121 -8.65 -15.32 1.98
N ILE A 122 -8.48 -16.65 1.98
CA ILE A 122 -7.57 -17.35 1.06
C ILE A 122 -8.02 -17.13 -0.39
N GLY A 123 -9.32 -17.24 -0.66
CA GLY A 123 -9.90 -16.98 -1.98
C GLY A 123 -9.60 -15.56 -2.47
N TYR A 124 -9.71 -14.55 -1.60
CA TYR A 124 -9.26 -13.19 -1.92
C TYR A 124 -7.76 -13.13 -2.23
N LEU A 125 -6.90 -13.67 -1.36
CA LEU A 125 -5.45 -13.59 -1.49
C LEU A 125 -4.95 -14.25 -2.79
N LEU A 126 -5.53 -15.39 -3.17
CA LEU A 126 -5.21 -16.11 -4.41
C LEU A 126 -5.92 -15.57 -5.64
N GLY A 127 -7.04 -14.86 -5.46
CA GLY A 127 -7.86 -14.26 -6.49
C GLY A 127 -7.57 -12.78 -6.69
N ASP A 128 -8.43 -11.92 -6.15
CA ASP A 128 -8.38 -10.47 -6.36
C ASP A 128 -7.07 -9.84 -5.88
N GLY A 129 -6.55 -10.25 -4.72
CA GLY A 129 -5.29 -9.74 -4.20
C GLY A 129 -4.12 -10.03 -5.14
N MET A 130 -4.02 -11.27 -5.65
CA MET A 130 -2.98 -11.63 -6.62
C MET A 130 -3.16 -10.92 -7.97
N ARG A 131 -4.40 -10.77 -8.45
CA ARG A 131 -4.70 -9.99 -9.67
C ARG A 131 -4.28 -8.54 -9.52
N PHE A 132 -4.56 -7.91 -8.38
CA PHE A 132 -4.13 -6.55 -8.08
C PHE A 132 -2.60 -6.42 -8.15
N LEU A 133 -1.88 -7.30 -7.44
CA LEU A 133 -0.41 -7.30 -7.42
C LEU A 133 0.18 -7.55 -8.81
N ASN A 134 -0.40 -8.46 -9.59
CA ASN A 134 0.10 -8.76 -10.93
C ASN A 134 -0.20 -7.64 -11.93
N HIS A 135 -1.36 -6.98 -11.83
CA HIS A 135 -1.72 -5.89 -12.71
C HIS A 135 -0.82 -4.66 -12.47
N TYR A 136 -0.59 -4.30 -11.20
CA TYR A 136 0.23 -3.16 -10.81
C TYR A 136 1.70 -3.52 -10.56
N SER A 137 2.20 -4.62 -11.16
CA SER A 137 3.65 -4.88 -11.24
C SER A 137 4.32 -3.96 -12.26
N TYR A 138 3.56 -3.42 -13.21
CA TYR A 138 4.03 -2.52 -14.26
C TYR A 138 3.60 -1.08 -13.96
N LEU A 139 4.57 -0.17 -13.81
CA LEU A 139 4.31 1.23 -13.40
C LEU A 139 3.33 1.98 -14.32
N PRO A 140 3.36 1.82 -15.66
CA PRO A 140 2.37 2.47 -16.51
C PRO A 140 0.91 2.07 -16.23
N ASN A 141 0.65 0.88 -15.67
CA ASN A 141 -0.70 0.54 -15.22
C ASN A 141 -1.11 1.37 -13.98
N ILE A 142 -0.16 1.70 -13.11
CA ILE A 142 -0.37 2.59 -11.96
C ILE A 142 -0.64 4.01 -12.46
N LEU A 143 0.16 4.52 -13.41
CA LEU A 143 -0.05 5.84 -14.02
C LEU A 143 -1.42 5.94 -14.68
N LYS A 144 -1.79 4.96 -15.52
CA LYS A 144 -3.12 4.91 -16.14
C LYS A 144 -4.23 4.98 -15.09
N ARG A 145 -4.09 4.24 -13.99
CA ARG A 145 -5.07 4.28 -12.91
C ARG A 145 -5.12 5.64 -12.21
N MET A 146 -3.99 6.32 -12.05
CA MET A 146 -3.95 7.69 -11.55
C MET A 146 -4.75 8.62 -12.48
N ASP A 147 -4.52 8.56 -13.78
CA ASP A 147 -5.23 9.38 -14.78
C ASP A 147 -6.74 9.12 -14.78
N GLU A 148 -7.15 7.85 -14.67
CA GLU A 148 -8.56 7.46 -14.54
C GLU A 148 -9.23 8.09 -13.30
N LEU A 149 -8.52 8.14 -12.17
CA LEU A 149 -9.01 8.75 -10.94
C LEU A 149 -9.12 10.27 -11.09
N GLU A 150 -8.12 10.91 -11.70
CA GLU A 150 -8.16 12.36 -11.94
C GLU A 150 -9.29 12.76 -12.88
N ALA A 151 -9.54 11.99 -13.94
CA ALA A 151 -10.67 12.20 -14.84
C ALA A 151 -12.03 12.12 -14.13
N GLN A 152 -12.10 11.42 -13.00
CA GLN A 152 -13.27 11.33 -12.13
C GLN A 152 -13.30 12.40 -11.02
N GLY A 153 -12.31 13.29 -10.97
CA GLY A 153 -12.15 14.27 -9.89
C GLY A 153 -11.75 13.64 -8.55
N LEU A 154 -11.16 12.45 -8.56
CA LEU A 154 -10.75 11.72 -7.38
C LEU A 154 -9.23 11.81 -7.18
N THR A 155 -8.79 11.76 -5.92
CA THR A 155 -7.37 11.74 -5.57
C THR A 155 -6.78 10.33 -5.77
N TRP A 156 -5.46 10.23 -5.98
CA TRP A 156 -4.80 8.95 -6.25
C TRP A 156 -4.85 7.97 -5.06
N GLN A 157 -4.96 8.53 -3.87
CA GLN A 157 -5.17 7.92 -2.57
C GLN A 157 -6.63 8.01 -2.10
N HIS A 158 -7.60 8.18 -3.00
CA HIS A 158 -9.02 8.17 -2.66
C HIS A 158 -9.40 6.91 -1.86
N PRO A 159 -10.10 7.01 -0.72
CA PRO A 159 -10.16 5.94 0.27
C PRO A 159 -10.86 4.66 -0.20
N LYS A 160 -11.74 4.73 -1.21
CA LYS A 160 -12.46 3.59 -1.80
C LYS A 160 -11.80 2.96 -3.01
N VAL A 161 -11.30 3.79 -3.92
CA VAL A 161 -10.93 3.36 -5.29
C VAL A 161 -9.54 3.80 -5.72
N GLY A 162 -8.88 4.61 -4.90
CA GLY A 162 -7.48 4.98 -5.07
C GLY A 162 -6.58 3.79 -4.79
N ILE A 163 -5.37 3.84 -5.34
CA ILE A 163 -4.39 2.76 -5.21
C ILE A 163 -3.09 3.22 -4.56
N LEU A 164 -2.76 4.53 -4.65
CA LEU A 164 -1.55 5.05 -4.01
C LEU A 164 -1.75 5.12 -2.51
N SER A 165 -0.81 4.56 -1.79
CA SER A 165 -0.91 4.43 -0.35
C SER A 165 -0.28 5.61 0.38
N GLY A 166 -0.81 5.87 1.59
CA GLY A 166 -0.37 6.97 2.44
C GLY A 166 -1.40 8.09 2.51
N SER A 167 -0.92 9.29 2.84
CA SER A 167 -1.70 10.53 2.83
C SER A 167 -1.12 11.45 1.76
N LEU A 168 -0.46 12.54 2.12
CA LEU A 168 0.17 13.47 1.17
C LEU A 168 1.44 12.91 0.54
N ASP A 169 2.11 11.98 1.23
CA ASP A 169 3.20 11.20 0.64
C ASP A 169 2.76 10.27 -0.50
N ALA A 170 1.46 10.06 -0.69
CA ALA A 170 0.93 9.39 -1.88
C ALA A 170 1.09 10.28 -3.12
N GLU A 171 0.92 11.60 -2.98
CA GLU A 171 1.08 12.56 -4.09
C GLU A 171 2.54 12.64 -4.54
N LEU A 172 3.48 12.65 -3.58
CA LEU A 172 4.91 12.59 -3.88
C LEU A 172 5.27 11.32 -4.68
N ARG A 173 4.72 10.17 -4.30
CA ARG A 173 4.88 8.92 -5.05
C ARG A 173 4.29 9.00 -6.45
N GLY A 174 3.11 9.62 -6.60
CA GLY A 174 2.48 9.80 -7.90
C GLY A 174 3.31 10.64 -8.86
N LEU A 175 3.95 11.71 -8.38
CA LEU A 175 4.89 12.50 -9.20
C LEU A 175 6.11 11.68 -9.62
N ILE A 176 6.67 10.87 -8.71
CA ILE A 176 7.77 9.95 -9.02
C ILE A 176 7.35 8.92 -10.09
N ILE A 177 6.16 8.33 -9.96
CA ILE A 177 5.60 7.39 -10.93
C ILE A 177 5.43 8.05 -12.29
N SER A 178 4.85 9.25 -12.33
CA SER A 178 4.63 10.03 -13.56
C SER A 178 5.97 10.30 -14.25
N LYS A 179 7.01 10.69 -13.48
CA LYS A 179 8.36 10.90 -14.02
C LYS A 179 9.01 9.63 -14.55
N LEU A 180 8.94 8.53 -13.81
CA LEU A 180 9.49 7.23 -14.25
C LEU A 180 8.82 6.73 -15.54
N CYS A 181 7.54 7.04 -15.71
CA CYS A 181 6.77 6.70 -16.90
C CYS A 181 6.90 7.70 -18.06
N ASN A 182 7.76 8.72 -17.98
CA ASN A 182 7.84 9.75 -19.02
C ASN A 182 6.49 10.41 -19.35
N ASP A 183 5.67 10.64 -18.32
CA ASP A 183 4.33 11.20 -18.48
C ASP A 183 4.36 12.60 -19.12
N PRO A 184 3.71 12.81 -20.28
CA PRO A 184 3.64 14.12 -20.92
C PRO A 184 2.90 15.18 -20.09
N HIS A 185 2.12 14.75 -19.09
CA HIS A 185 1.36 15.63 -18.19
C HIS A 185 2.06 15.90 -16.85
N LEU A 186 3.33 15.48 -16.69
CA LEU A 186 4.07 15.63 -15.42
C LEU A 186 4.02 17.07 -14.87
N GLU A 187 4.33 18.08 -15.71
CA GLU A 187 4.35 19.49 -15.26
C GLU A 187 2.98 19.97 -14.76
N GLN A 188 1.90 19.51 -15.40
CA GLN A 188 0.52 19.83 -14.99
C GLN A 188 0.21 19.19 -13.62
N LYS A 189 0.64 17.94 -13.42
CA LYS A 189 0.48 17.25 -12.13
C LYS A 189 1.30 17.90 -11.03
N VAL A 190 2.54 18.31 -11.30
CA VAL A 190 3.38 19.04 -10.33
C VAL A 190 2.68 20.33 -9.89
N ALA A 191 2.17 21.14 -10.82
CA ALA A 191 1.46 22.38 -10.49
C ALA A 191 0.19 22.14 -9.67
N LYS A 192 -0.59 21.10 -10.02
CA LYS A 192 -1.79 20.71 -9.28
C LYS A 192 -1.48 20.27 -7.84
N ILE A 193 -0.46 19.42 -7.65
CA ILE A 193 -0.06 18.96 -6.32
C ILE A 193 0.52 20.11 -5.49
N ASP A 194 1.23 21.04 -6.12
CA ASP A 194 1.72 22.25 -5.45
C ASP A 194 0.58 23.11 -4.93
N GLN A 195 -0.45 23.34 -5.74
CA GLN A 195 -1.66 24.03 -5.29
C GLN A 195 -2.31 23.28 -4.11
N LEU A 196 -2.54 21.97 -4.26
CA LEU A 196 -3.19 21.13 -3.23
C LEU A 196 -2.49 21.25 -1.87
N PHE A 197 -1.16 21.18 -1.83
CA PHE A 197 -0.40 21.27 -0.58
C PHE A 197 -0.51 22.64 0.09
N HIS A 198 -0.78 23.70 -0.67
CA HIS A 198 -0.91 25.07 -0.16
C HIS A 198 -2.37 25.49 0.09
N GLU A 199 -3.34 24.61 -0.18
CA GLU A 199 -4.76 24.87 0.12
C GLU A 199 -5.08 24.79 1.62
N ASP A 200 -4.35 23.96 2.38
CA ASP A 200 -4.52 23.77 3.82
C ASP A 200 -3.22 24.05 4.58
N GLU A 201 -3.24 24.97 5.54
CA GLU A 201 -2.05 25.29 6.35
C GLU A 201 -1.55 24.10 7.18
N SER A 202 -2.40 23.10 7.47
CA SER A 202 -2.00 21.87 8.16
C SER A 202 -1.04 21.01 7.34
N ASP A 203 -0.94 21.27 6.03
CA ASP A 203 -0.02 20.58 5.11
C ASP A 203 1.35 21.25 5.03
N LYS A 204 1.54 22.40 5.69
CA LYS A 204 2.82 23.12 5.78
C LYS A 204 4.04 22.26 6.15
N PRO A 205 3.93 21.25 7.05
CA PRO A 205 5.05 20.34 7.32
C PRO A 205 5.52 19.56 6.09
N TRP A 206 4.71 19.47 5.03
CA TRP A 206 5.03 18.73 3.80
C TRP A 206 5.69 19.58 2.71
N TRP A 207 5.55 20.91 2.74
CA TRP A 207 6.06 21.81 1.70
C TRP A 207 7.56 21.63 1.41
N PRO A 208 8.45 21.54 2.41
CA PRO A 208 9.88 21.36 2.15
C PRO A 208 10.20 20.07 1.37
N TYR A 209 9.38 19.03 1.53
CA TYR A 209 9.59 17.75 0.84
C TYR A 209 9.02 17.75 -0.57
N LEU A 210 7.96 18.52 -0.81
CA LEU A 210 7.49 18.78 -2.16
C LEU A 210 8.55 19.59 -2.96
N ASP A 211 9.11 20.63 -2.37
CA ASP A 211 10.16 21.44 -3.03
C ASP A 211 11.42 20.61 -3.30
N ARG A 212 11.87 19.82 -2.31
CA ARG A 212 12.97 18.86 -2.51
C ARG A 212 12.65 17.85 -3.61
N LEU A 213 11.40 17.40 -3.71
CA LEU A 213 11.01 16.48 -4.79
C LEU A 213 11.08 17.17 -6.16
N LYS A 214 10.64 18.43 -6.30
CA LYS A 214 10.75 19.20 -7.55
C LYS A 214 12.21 19.33 -8.01
N GLU A 215 13.15 19.47 -7.08
CA GLU A 215 14.60 19.46 -7.39
C GLU A 215 15.13 18.08 -7.81
N ILE A 216 14.56 17.01 -7.25
CA ILE A 216 14.95 15.63 -7.53
C ILE A 216 14.37 15.13 -8.86
N LEU A 217 13.15 15.51 -9.22
CA LEU A 217 12.44 15.01 -10.41
C LEU A 217 13.27 15.12 -11.70
N PRO A 218 13.95 16.24 -12.01
CA PRO A 218 14.82 16.35 -13.18
C PRO A 218 15.99 15.35 -13.21
N THR A 219 16.44 14.87 -12.05
CA THR A 219 17.56 13.92 -11.91
C THR A 219 17.16 12.46 -12.13
N ILE A 220 15.86 12.17 -12.26
CA ILE A 220 15.35 10.82 -12.46
C ILE A 220 15.24 10.58 -13.97
N GLU A 221 15.94 9.57 -14.47
CA GLU A 221 15.77 9.12 -15.85
C GLU A 221 14.43 8.37 -16.00
N PRO A 222 13.58 8.74 -16.97
CA PRO A 222 12.42 7.94 -17.32
C PRO A 222 12.85 6.53 -17.77
N LYS A 223 12.07 5.53 -17.38
CA LYS A 223 12.38 4.11 -17.66
C LYS A 223 11.28 3.38 -18.40
N TYR A 224 10.05 3.85 -18.27
CA TYR A 224 8.90 3.27 -18.94
C TYR A 224 8.44 4.27 -20.00
N ASN A 225 8.23 3.78 -21.22
CA ASN A 225 7.62 4.56 -22.28
C ASN A 225 6.13 4.21 -22.34
N ILE A 226 5.29 5.22 -22.45
CA ILE A 226 3.82 5.11 -22.58
C ILE A 226 3.45 5.21 -24.06
#